data_AF-A0A528X3B8-F1
#
_entry.id   AF-A0A528X3B8-F1
#
_cell.length_a   1.000
_cell.length_b   1.000
_cell.length_c   1.000
_cell.angle_alpha   90.00
_cell.angle_beta   90.00
_cell.angle_gamma   90.00
#
_symmetry.space_group_name_H-M   'P 1'
#
loop_
_entity.id
_entity.type
_entity.pdbx_description
1 polymer ?
#
loop_
_entity_poly.entity_id
_entity_poly.type
_entity_poly.pdbx_seq_one_letter_code
_entity_poly.pdbx_strand_id
1 'polypeptide(L)'
;YAFQVALPLSGWALVSVSTLEIPTMPFNQFVMPNLPLAVSDAAESFWTAAHWYLAYAGIALVALHVAAALRHHFLLRDSVLKRMITPSSGGE
;
A
#
# COMPACT_ATOMS: atom_id res chain seq x y z
N TYR A 1 2.86 -4.22 8.27
CA TYR A 1 3.81 -3.16 7.89
C TYR A 1 4.54 -3.43 6.59
N ALA A 2 5.19 -4.59 6.38
CA ALA A 2 5.91 -4.88 5.13
C ALA A 2 5.11 -4.54 3.85
N PHE A 3 3.83 -4.90 3.83
CA PHE A 3 2.93 -4.60 2.72
C PHE A 3 2.78 -3.09 2.41
N GLN A 4 2.77 -2.24 3.45
CA GLN A 4 2.66 -0.79 3.32
C GLN A 4 3.90 -0.17 2.65
N VAL A 5 5.04 -0.86 2.65
CA VAL A 5 6.27 -0.43 1.99
C VAL A 5 6.38 -1.07 0.61
N ALA A 6 6.10 -2.37 0.50
CA ALA A 6 6.23 -3.12 -0.74
C ALA A 6 5.31 -2.62 -1.85
N LEU A 7 4.04 -2.28 -1.54
CA LEU A 7 3.08 -1.84 -2.56
C LEU A 7 3.45 -0.47 -3.18
N PRO A 8 3.79 0.59 -2.40
CA PRO A 8 4.27 1.83 -2.99
C PRO A 8 5.58 1.66 -3.75
N LEU A 9 6.52 0.87 -3.24
CA LEU A 9 7.80 0.62 -3.92
C LEU A 9 7.62 -0.10 -5.26
N SER A 10 6.68 -1.04 -5.37
CA SER A 10 6.39 -1.69 -6.66
C SER A 10 5.79 -0.71 -7.67
N GLY A 11 4.99 0.27 -7.21
CA GLY A 11 4.49 1.35 -8.06
C GLY A 11 5.60 2.29 -8.53
N TRP A 12 6.53 2.66 -7.63
CA TRP A 12 7.69 3.47 -7.99
C TRP A 12 8.62 2.73 -8.97
N ALA A 13 8.83 1.43 -8.76
CA ALA A 13 9.60 0.59 -9.69
C ALA A 13 8.92 0.52 -11.06
N LEU A 14 7.61 0.34 -11.12
CA LEU A 14 6.84 0.34 -12.37
C LEU A 14 7.05 1.64 -13.17
N VAL A 15 6.83 2.80 -12.56
CA VAL A 15 7.00 4.08 -13.26
C VAL A 15 8.47 4.35 -13.63
N SER A 16 9.43 3.78 -12.89
CA SER A 16 10.87 3.93 -13.16
C SER A 16 11.36 3.12 -14.37
N VAL A 17 10.64 2.06 -14.76
CA VAL A 17 11.01 1.19 -15.89
C VAL A 17 10.13 1.38 -17.12
N SER A 18 9.14 2.28 -17.05
CA SER A 18 8.15 2.46 -18.11
C SER A 18 8.77 3.07 -19.36
N THR A 19 8.41 2.51 -20.51
CA THR A 19 8.83 2.99 -21.85
C THR A 19 8.19 4.30 -22.27
N LEU A 20 7.13 4.73 -21.58
CA LEU A 20 6.46 6.01 -21.83
C LEU A 20 7.25 7.21 -21.29
N GLU A 21 8.18 6.98 -20.36
CA GLU A 21 9.05 7.99 -19.74
C GLU A 21 8.32 9.24 -19.22
N ILE A 22 7.05 9.08 -18.81
CA ILE A 22 6.25 10.17 -18.27
C ILE A 22 6.82 10.57 -16.89
N PRO A 23 7.16 11.84 -16.67
CA PRO A 23 7.72 12.29 -15.39
C PRO A 23 6.72 12.09 -14.25
N THR A 24 7.13 11.36 -13.22
CA THR A 24 6.33 11.18 -12.01
C THR A 24 6.43 12.44 -11.15
N MET A 25 5.29 13.09 -10.88
CA MET A 25 5.21 14.39 -10.20
C MET A 25 4.35 14.30 -8.93
N PRO A 26 4.90 13.93 -7.76
CA PRO A 26 4.16 13.88 -6.51
C PRO A 26 3.59 15.24 -6.16
N PHE A 27 2.25 15.33 -6.12
CA PHE A 27 1.54 16.56 -5.78
C PHE A 27 1.97 17.78 -6.63
N ASN A 28 2.47 17.54 -7.85
CA ASN A 28 3.05 18.56 -8.73
C ASN A 28 4.17 19.41 -8.09
N GLN A 29 4.90 18.87 -7.12
CA GLN A 29 5.93 19.64 -6.38
C GLN A 29 7.34 19.49 -6.98
N PHE A 30 7.68 18.31 -7.46
CA PHE A 30 9.00 18.01 -8.04
C PHE A 30 8.92 16.80 -8.97
N VAL A 31 9.90 16.67 -9.87
CA VAL A 31 10.09 15.45 -10.68
C VAL A 31 10.76 14.41 -9.80
N MET A 32 10.05 13.33 -9.50
CA MET A 32 10.61 12.22 -8.72
C MET A 32 11.69 11.51 -9.54
N PRO A 33 12.89 11.26 -8.97
CA PRO A 33 13.90 10.49 -9.67
C PRO A 33 13.45 9.04 -9.87
N ASN A 34 13.81 8.47 -11.02
CA ASN A 34 13.63 7.06 -11.29
C ASN A 34 14.61 6.22 -10.47
N LEU A 35 14.17 5.03 -10.09
CA LEU A 35 15.05 4.01 -9.54
C LEU A 35 16.09 3.56 -10.60
N PRO A 36 17.29 3.13 -10.17
CA PRO A 36 18.36 2.69 -11.08
C PRO A 36 18.05 1.28 -11.64
N LEU A 37 16.97 1.17 -12.41
CA LEU A 37 16.48 -0.05 -13.06
C LEU A 37 16.50 0.15 -14.57
N ALA A 38 16.69 -0.94 -15.32
CA ALA A 38 16.69 -0.89 -16.77
C ALA A 38 15.27 -0.74 -17.34
N VAL A 39 15.07 0.26 -18.20
CA VAL A 39 13.82 0.46 -18.94
C VAL A 39 13.68 -0.62 -20.01
N SER A 40 12.55 -1.34 -20.00
CA SER A 40 12.21 -2.34 -21.03
C SER A 40 10.74 -2.78 -20.90
N ASP A 41 10.12 -3.19 -22.00
CA ASP A 41 8.76 -3.76 -22.00
C ASP A 41 8.62 -4.94 -21.04
N ALA A 42 9.66 -5.78 -20.94
CA ALA A 42 9.69 -6.94 -20.06
C ALA A 42 9.67 -6.52 -18.58
N ALA A 43 10.48 -5.52 -18.20
CA ALA A 43 10.49 -4.99 -16.84
C ALA A 43 9.16 -4.29 -16.51
N GLU A 44 8.63 -3.47 -17.42
CA GLU A 44 7.36 -2.77 -17.27
C GLU A 44 6.20 -3.76 -17.06
N SER A 45 6.13 -4.81 -17.88
CA SER A 45 5.14 -5.88 -17.74
C SER A 45 5.24 -6.60 -16.39
N PHE A 46 6.46 -6.94 -15.97
CA PHE A 46 6.70 -7.59 -14.68
C PHE A 46 6.24 -6.71 -13.50
N TRP A 47 6.67 -5.45 -13.45
CA TRP A 47 6.32 -4.55 -12.35
C TRP A 47 4.85 -4.17 -12.36
N THR A 48 4.20 -4.13 -13.53
CA THR A 48 2.75 -3.99 -13.66
C THR A 48 2.03 -5.14 -12.98
N ALA A 49 2.40 -6.38 -13.32
CA ALA A 49 1.81 -7.56 -12.70
C ALA A 49 2.07 -7.60 -11.20
N ALA A 50 3.31 -7.33 -10.76
CA ALA A 50 3.67 -7.32 -9.34
C ALA A 50 2.84 -6.28 -8.56
N HIS A 51 2.71 -5.06 -9.07
CA HIS A 51 1.90 -4.02 -8.43
C HIS A 51 0.42 -4.38 -8.40
N TRP A 52 -0.11 -4.96 -9.48
CA TRP A 52 -1.49 -5.43 -9.57
C TRP A 52 -1.80 -6.51 -8.53
N TYR A 53 -0.99 -7.57 -8.45
CA TYR A 53 -1.18 -8.64 -7.47
C TYR A 53 -1.04 -8.14 -6.03
N LEU A 54 -0.05 -7.27 -5.78
CA LEU A 54 0.08 -6.64 -4.48
C LEU A 54 -1.19 -5.86 -4.15
N ALA A 55 -1.69 -4.99 -5.04
CA ALA A 55 -2.89 -4.20 -4.79
C ALA A 55 -4.10 -5.05 -4.36
N TYR A 56 -4.39 -6.14 -5.07
CA TYR A 56 -5.48 -7.05 -4.69
C TYR A 56 -5.22 -7.79 -3.37
N ALA A 57 -3.99 -8.24 -3.12
CA ALA A 57 -3.62 -8.82 -1.84
C ALA A 57 -3.79 -7.80 -0.68
N GLY A 58 -3.46 -6.54 -0.94
CA GLY A 58 -3.66 -5.43 0.00
C GLY A 58 -5.13 -5.20 0.34
N ILE A 59 -6.00 -5.18 -0.67
CA ILE A 59 -7.45 -5.08 -0.48
C ILE A 59 -7.95 -6.24 0.38
N ALA A 60 -7.53 -7.48 0.08
CA ALA A 60 -7.91 -8.65 0.85
C ALA A 60 -7.43 -8.57 2.32
N LEU A 61 -6.19 -8.11 2.55
CA LEU A 61 -5.65 -7.90 3.90
C LEU A 61 -6.42 -6.83 4.68
N VAL A 62 -6.79 -5.72 4.03
CA VAL A 62 -7.61 -4.67 4.66
C VAL A 62 -9.00 -5.20 4.99
N ALA A 63 -9.65 -5.92 4.07
CA ALA A 63 -10.95 -6.53 4.31
C ALA A 63 -10.90 -7.51 5.49
N LEU A 64 -9.88 -8.36 5.55
CA LEU A 64 -9.65 -9.28 6.67
C LEU A 64 -9.41 -8.53 7.99
N HIS A 65 -8.59 -7.48 7.97
CA HIS A 65 -8.32 -6.65 9.14
C HIS A 65 -9.59 -5.98 9.68
N VAL A 66 -10.40 -5.39 8.79
CA VAL A 66 -11.69 -4.80 9.16
C VAL A 66 -12.64 -5.87 9.71
N ALA A 67 -12.76 -7.02 9.04
CA ALA A 67 -13.60 -8.13 9.52
C ALA A 67 -13.17 -8.61 10.92
N ALA A 68 -11.87 -8.70 11.19
CA ALA A 68 -11.35 -9.03 12.51
C ALA A 68 -11.74 -7.97 13.55
N ALA A 69 -11.56 -6.67 13.25
CA ALA A 69 -11.95 -5.60 14.15
C ALA A 69 -13.47 -5.59 14.45
N LEU A 70 -14.31 -5.85 13.45
CA LEU A 70 -15.75 -5.99 13.62
C LEU A 70 -16.12 -7.24 14.44
N ARG A 71 -15.42 -8.37 14.25
CA ARG A 71 -15.61 -9.57 15.07
C ARG A 71 -15.27 -9.29 16.54
N HIS A 72 -14.15 -8.60 16.79
CA HIS A 72 -13.76 -8.16 18.14
C HIS A 72 -14.85 -7.28 18.77
N HIS A 73 -15.42 -6.36 18.00
CA HIS A 73 -16.43 -5.45 18.50
C HIS A 73 -17.81 -6.11 18.76
N PHE A 74 -18.33 -6.88 17.81
CA PHE A 74 -19.70 -7.39 17.86
C PHE A 74 -19.83 -8.78 18.50
N LEU A 75 -18.89 -9.68 18.24
CA LEU A 75 -18.95 -11.06 18.73
C LEU A 75 -18.19 -11.21 20.05
N LEU A 76 -16.95 -10.73 20.10
CA LEU A 76 -16.12 -10.83 21.31
C LEU A 76 -16.42 -9.72 22.33
N ARG A 77 -17.03 -8.61 21.88
CA ARG A 77 -17.43 -7.46 22.72
C ARG A 77 -16.28 -6.85 23.52
N ASP A 78 -15.08 -6.79 22.93
CA ASP A 78 -13.93 -6.13 23.54
C ASP A 78 -13.73 -4.69 23.04
N SER A 79 -12.68 -4.04 23.55
CA SER A 79 -12.36 -2.64 23.26
C SER A 79 -11.40 -2.44 22.10
N VAL A 80 -11.00 -3.48 21.35
CA VAL A 80 -9.97 -3.39 20.29
C VAL A 80 -10.31 -2.29 19.29
N LEU A 81 -11.51 -2.31 18.71
CA LEU A 81 -11.94 -1.29 17.74
C LEU A 81 -12.04 0.11 18.37
N LYS A 82 -12.56 0.21 19.60
CA LYS A 82 -12.73 1.49 20.30
C LYS A 82 -11.39 2.19 20.53
N ARG A 83 -10.35 1.44 20.88
CA ARG A 83 -8.99 1.95 21.09
C ARG A 83 -8.34 2.51 19.82
N MET A 84 -8.82 2.11 18.64
CA MET A 84 -8.36 2.67 17.36
C MET A 84 -9.02 4.01 17.02
N ILE A 85 -10.26 4.25 17.49
CA ILE A 85 -11.03 5.47 17.23
C ILE A 85 -10.71 6.55 18.27
N THR A 86 -10.80 6.17 19.54
CA THR A 86 -10.48 7.04 20.66
C THR A 86 -9.39 6.34 21.46
N PRO A 87 -8.12 6.73 21.27
CA PRO A 87 -7.06 6.29 22.15
C PRO A 87 -7.44 6.75 23.56
N SER A 88 -7.63 5.81 24.49
CA SER A 88 -7.81 6.17 25.89
C SER A 88 -6.56 6.91 26.35
N SER A 89 -6.66 8.20 26.66
CA SER A 89 -5.68 8.84 27.53
C SER A 89 -5.75 8.07 28.85
N GLY A 90 -4.70 7.33 29.18
CA GLY A 90 -4.65 6.61 30.45
C GLY A 90 -4.87 7.60 31.59
N GLY A 91 -6.05 7.55 32.19
CA GLY A 91 -6.28 8.08 33.52
C GLY A 91 -5.93 6.94 34.48
N GLU A 92 -4.81 7.09 35.16
CA GLU A 92 -4.60 6.47 36.47
C GLU A 92 -5.65 6.99 37.46
#